data_AF-A0A2U4AC69-F1
#
_entry.id   AF-A0A2U4AC69-F1
#
_cell.length_a   1.000
_cell.length_b   1.000
_cell.length_c   1.000
_cell.angle_alpha   90.00
_cell.angle_beta   90.00
_cell.angle_gamma   90.00
#
_symmetry.space_group_name_H-M   'P 1'
#
loop_
_entity.id
_entity.type
_entity.pdbx_description
1 polymer ?
#
loop_
_entity_poly.entity_id
_entity_poly.type
_entity_poly.pdbx_seq_one_letter_code
_entity_poly.pdbx_strand_id
1 'polypeptide(L)'
;MQVVSCGLVRFSSAAGLSSRSREVRLLRRQTKTTLEVSLLEKYPCSKFIIAIGNNAVAFLSSFIMNSGVWEEVGCAKLWNEWCRTVDTTHLSPTEAFCVFYHLKSNPSVVLCQCSCYVAEDQQYQWLEKVFGSCPRKNMQVTILTCRHVTDYKTSESTSSLHTPFLKALKTQNFREPPCCSLLEQPNIVHDLPAAVLSYCQVWKISAILYLCYTDVMKLDLITVEAFKPVLSSRSLKSLVKNIPQSTEILKKLMTTNEIQSNIYT
;
A
#
# COMPACT_ATOMS: atom_id res chain seq x y z
N MET A 1 -17.21 -4.02 16.70
CA MET A 1 -16.64 -4.31 15.36
C MET A 1 -17.58 -5.29 14.68
N GLN A 2 -18.65 -4.79 14.06
CA GLN A 2 -19.57 -5.63 13.30
C GLN A 2 -18.97 -5.84 11.91
N VAL A 3 -18.40 -7.02 11.73
CA VAL A 3 -18.08 -7.56 10.40
C VAL A 3 -19.42 -7.97 9.80
N VAL A 4 -19.85 -7.27 8.75
CA VAL A 4 -20.99 -7.73 7.96
C VAL A 4 -20.57 -9.05 7.31
N SER A 5 -21.15 -10.15 7.79
CA SER A 5 -20.96 -11.48 7.22
C SER A 5 -21.65 -11.50 5.86
N CYS A 6 -20.86 -11.41 4.79
CA CYS A 6 -21.38 -11.67 3.44
C CYS A 6 -21.35 -13.18 3.22
N GLY A 7 -22.53 -13.75 2.99
CA GLY A 7 -22.77 -15.18 2.89
C GLY A 7 -21.95 -15.85 1.77
N LEU A 8 -21.57 -17.09 2.04
CA LEU A 8 -20.85 -17.98 1.14
C LEU A 8 -21.77 -18.38 -0.03
N VAL A 9 -21.82 -17.59 -1.10
CA VAL A 9 -22.50 -17.98 -2.34
C VAL A 9 -21.54 -18.83 -3.17
N ARG A 10 -21.81 -20.13 -3.25
CA ARG A 10 -21.17 -21.04 -4.22
C ARG A 10 -21.59 -20.61 -5.64
N PHE A 11 -20.67 -20.02 -6.40
CA PHE A 11 -20.88 -19.82 -7.84
C PHE A 11 -20.46 -21.06 -8.61
N SER A 12 -21.47 -21.74 -9.16
CA SER A 12 -21.35 -22.81 -10.15
C SER A 12 -20.93 -22.22 -11.51
N SER A 13 -19.92 -22.84 -12.10
CA SER A 13 -19.34 -22.58 -13.42
C SER A 13 -20.35 -22.56 -14.57
N ALA A 14 -20.43 -21.45 -15.31
CA ALA A 14 -20.72 -21.41 -16.75
C ALA A 14 -20.35 -20.05 -17.41
N ALA A 15 -19.81 -20.12 -18.64
CA ALA A 15 -19.41 -19.06 -19.58
C ALA A 15 -18.06 -18.36 -19.27
N GLY A 16 -16.96 -18.48 -20.05
CA GLY A 16 -16.84 -18.75 -21.49
C GLY A 16 -16.48 -17.45 -22.23
N LEU A 17 -15.18 -17.20 -22.44
CA LEU A 17 -14.56 -16.22 -23.36
C LEU A 17 -14.36 -14.73 -22.96
N SER A 18 -14.91 -14.20 -21.86
CA SER A 18 -14.61 -12.81 -21.42
C SER A 18 -13.67 -12.71 -20.19
N SER A 19 -13.49 -13.80 -19.43
CA SER A 19 -12.81 -13.79 -18.13
C SER A 19 -11.28 -13.67 -18.18
N ARG A 20 -10.63 -13.83 -19.34
CA ARG A 20 -9.16 -13.75 -19.46
C ARG A 20 -8.60 -12.33 -19.42
N SER A 21 -9.42 -11.29 -19.56
CA SER A 21 -8.92 -9.92 -19.72
C SER A 21 -8.61 -9.20 -18.41
N ARG A 22 -9.13 -9.64 -17.26
CA ARG A 22 -9.04 -8.89 -15.98
C ARG A 22 -8.18 -9.58 -14.91
N GLU A 23 -7.19 -10.35 -15.32
CA GLU A 23 -6.35 -11.15 -14.42
C GLU A 23 -5.20 -10.35 -13.78
N VAL A 24 -5.05 -10.43 -12.46
CA VAL A 24 -3.85 -9.97 -11.74
C VAL A 24 -2.71 -10.98 -11.91
N ARG A 25 -1.57 -10.50 -12.42
CA ARG A 25 -0.38 -11.34 -12.64
C ARG A 25 0.79 -10.84 -11.83
N LEU A 26 1.43 -11.74 -11.09
CA LEU A 26 2.73 -11.46 -10.49
C LEU A 26 3.83 -11.74 -11.51
N LEU A 27 4.73 -10.80 -11.71
CA LEU A 27 5.84 -10.88 -12.64
C LEU A 27 7.16 -10.71 -11.89
N ARG A 28 8.19 -11.45 -12.31
CA ARG A 28 9.57 -11.16 -11.91
C ARG A 28 10.14 -10.16 -12.91
N ARG A 29 10.50 -8.94 -12.49
CA ARG A 29 10.85 -7.86 -13.43
C ARG A 29 12.11 -8.15 -14.26
N GLN A 30 13.09 -8.86 -13.71
CA GLN A 30 14.32 -9.22 -14.43
C GLN A 30 14.07 -10.14 -15.64
N THR A 31 13.06 -11.01 -15.59
CA THR A 31 12.79 -12.03 -16.61
C THR A 31 11.44 -11.84 -17.30
N LYS A 32 10.58 -10.92 -16.82
CA LYS A 32 9.15 -10.76 -17.19
C LYS A 32 8.33 -12.07 -17.14
N THR A 33 8.85 -13.09 -16.45
CA THR A 33 8.18 -14.38 -16.28
C THR A 33 7.14 -14.26 -15.18
N THR A 34 5.97 -14.86 -15.41
CA THR A 34 4.92 -14.97 -14.39
C THR A 34 5.42 -15.78 -13.19
N LEU A 35 5.18 -15.28 -11.99
CA LEU A 35 5.35 -16.02 -10.75
C LEU A 35 4.15 -16.96 -10.59
N GLU A 36 4.40 -18.27 -10.66
CA GLU A 36 3.35 -19.29 -10.51
C GLU A 36 2.91 -19.46 -9.05
N VAL A 37 3.78 -19.13 -8.10
CA VAL A 37 3.54 -19.22 -6.66
C VAL A 37 3.29 -17.83 -6.08
N SER A 38 2.48 -17.77 -5.02
CA SER A 38 2.25 -16.51 -4.31
C SER A 38 3.54 -15.92 -3.74
N LEU A 39 3.61 -14.59 -3.68
CA LEU A 39 4.84 -13.87 -3.35
C LEU A 39 5.34 -14.23 -1.93
N LEU A 40 4.46 -14.16 -0.94
CA LEU A 40 4.80 -14.36 0.47
C LEU A 40 4.86 -15.83 0.89
N GLU A 41 4.40 -16.77 0.06
CA GLU A 41 4.72 -18.19 0.26
C GLU A 41 6.12 -18.52 -0.28
N LYS A 42 6.51 -17.90 -1.41
CA LYS A 42 7.82 -18.09 -2.03
C LYS A 42 8.97 -17.55 -1.18
N TYR A 43 8.80 -16.38 -0.58
CA TYR A 43 9.82 -15.75 0.26
C TYR A 43 9.44 -15.86 1.74
N PRO A 44 10.39 -16.18 2.66
CA PRO A 44 10.09 -16.07 4.08
C PRO A 44 9.68 -14.63 4.38
N CYS A 45 8.57 -14.41 5.07
CA CYS A 45 8.12 -13.06 5.43
C CYS A 45 7.70 -13.00 6.91
N SER A 46 8.36 -12.13 7.67
CA SER A 46 8.04 -11.81 9.06
C SER A 46 7.41 -10.42 9.19
N LYS A 47 7.79 -9.49 8.29
CA LYS A 47 7.23 -8.14 8.20
C LYS A 47 6.87 -7.83 6.75
N PHE A 48 5.60 -7.50 6.52
CA PHE A 48 5.13 -6.99 5.24
C PHE A 48 4.64 -5.55 5.41
N ILE A 49 5.21 -4.61 4.68
CA ILE A 49 4.81 -3.20 4.74
C ILE A 49 4.33 -2.79 3.35
N ILE A 50 3.11 -2.29 3.25
CA ILE A 50 2.52 -1.84 1.99
C ILE A 50 2.18 -0.34 2.08
N ALA A 51 2.66 0.42 1.10
CA ALA A 51 2.32 1.81 0.89
C ALA A 51 1.40 1.94 -0.32
N ILE A 52 0.20 2.50 -0.13
CA ILE A 52 -0.85 2.62 -1.14
C ILE A 52 -1.13 4.10 -1.40
N GLY A 53 -0.86 4.54 -2.63
CA GLY A 53 -0.98 5.93 -3.07
C GLY A 53 0.34 6.71 -3.00
N ASN A 54 0.43 7.79 -3.77
CA ASN A 54 1.67 8.52 -4.04
C ASN A 54 2.36 9.06 -2.78
N ASN A 55 1.60 9.66 -1.86
CA ASN A 55 2.15 10.20 -0.60
C ASN A 55 2.74 9.10 0.30
N ALA A 56 2.02 7.98 0.48
CA ALA A 56 2.53 6.85 1.26
C ALA A 56 3.76 6.19 0.60
N VAL A 57 3.75 6.08 -0.74
CA VAL A 57 4.88 5.53 -1.50
C VAL A 57 6.11 6.44 -1.39
N ALA A 58 5.93 7.76 -1.53
CA ALA A 58 7.02 8.73 -1.36
C ALA A 58 7.59 8.70 0.06
N PHE A 59 6.75 8.58 1.09
CA PHE A 59 7.19 8.38 2.47
C PHE A 59 8.11 7.15 2.59
N LEU A 60 7.67 6.00 2.07
CA LEU A 60 8.45 4.76 2.10
C LEU A 60 9.77 4.92 1.34
N SER A 61 9.72 5.50 0.13
CA SER A 61 10.89 5.77 -0.70
C SER A 61 11.95 6.60 0.02
N SER A 62 11.53 7.72 0.62
CA SER A 62 12.44 8.68 1.24
C SER A 62 12.96 8.23 2.61
N PHE A 63 12.11 7.65 3.47
CA PHE A 63 12.47 7.38 4.87
C PHE A 63 12.91 5.93 5.15
N ILE A 64 12.52 4.98 4.29
CA ILE A 64 12.81 3.55 4.49
C ILE A 64 13.73 3.01 3.38
N MET A 65 13.45 3.37 2.12
CA MET A 65 14.17 2.81 0.97
C MET A 65 15.41 3.59 0.52
N ASN A 66 15.72 4.69 1.18
CA ASN A 66 16.88 5.54 0.86
C ASN A 66 18.23 4.78 0.84
N SER A 67 18.39 3.73 1.65
CA SER A 67 19.60 2.90 1.52
C SER A 67 19.47 1.89 0.37
N GLY A 68 20.45 1.81 -0.53
CA GLY A 68 20.50 0.88 -1.70
C GLY A 68 20.55 -0.63 -1.38
N VAL A 69 20.05 -1.02 -0.21
CA VAL A 69 19.99 -2.37 0.35
C VAL A 69 18.66 -3.07 0.02
N TRP A 70 17.76 -2.43 -0.71
CA TRP A 70 16.51 -3.04 -1.17
C TRP A 70 16.72 -3.66 -2.55
N GLU A 71 16.23 -4.87 -2.75
CA GLU A 71 16.23 -5.54 -4.03
C GLU A 71 14.78 -5.79 -4.46
N GLU A 72 14.50 -5.51 -5.72
CA GLU A 72 13.18 -5.76 -6.29
C GLU A 72 12.99 -7.26 -6.56
N VAL A 73 11.91 -7.83 -6.02
CA VAL A 73 11.62 -9.27 -6.14
C VAL A 73 10.49 -9.59 -7.12
N GLY A 74 9.70 -8.58 -7.49
CA GLY A 74 8.66 -8.69 -8.50
C GLY A 74 7.69 -7.52 -8.52
N CYS A 75 6.70 -7.59 -9.40
CA CYS A 75 5.59 -6.65 -9.46
C CYS A 75 4.25 -7.36 -9.72
N ALA A 76 3.14 -6.80 -9.26
CA ALA A 76 1.80 -7.22 -9.66
C ALA A 76 1.33 -6.33 -10.81
N LYS A 77 1.16 -6.92 -11.99
CA LYS A 77 0.48 -6.29 -13.11
C LYS A 77 -1.02 -6.39 -12.90
N LEU A 78 -1.66 -5.23 -12.84
CA LEU A 78 -3.11 -5.11 -12.76
C LEU A 78 -3.68 -4.81 -14.14
N TRP A 79 -4.94 -5.19 -14.33
CA TRP A 79 -5.70 -4.71 -15.48
C TRP A 79 -6.59 -3.56 -15.02
N ASN A 80 -6.32 -2.34 -15.47
CA ASN A 80 -7.19 -1.21 -15.20
C ASN A 80 -7.47 -0.38 -16.46
N GLU A 81 -8.71 0.07 -16.57
CA GLU A 81 -9.14 0.97 -17.64
C GLU A 81 -8.53 2.37 -17.47
N TRP A 82 -8.17 2.74 -16.23
CA TRP A 82 -7.61 4.05 -15.86
C TRP A 82 -6.13 4.27 -16.25
N CYS A 83 -5.33 3.22 -16.51
CA CYS A 83 -3.93 3.40 -16.95
C CYS A 83 -3.75 3.44 -18.48
N ARG A 84 -4.81 3.72 -19.25
CA ARG A 84 -4.74 3.82 -20.72
C ARG A 84 -4.28 5.18 -21.24
N THR A 85 -3.99 6.18 -20.39
CA THR A 85 -3.90 7.58 -20.81
C THR A 85 -2.56 8.27 -20.50
N VAL A 86 -1.41 7.73 -20.92
CA VAL A 86 -0.25 8.59 -21.30
C VAL A 86 0.66 7.85 -22.30
N ASP A 87 0.66 8.28 -23.56
CA ASP A 87 1.71 8.01 -24.56
C ASP A 87 2.82 9.06 -24.42
N THR A 88 4.09 8.65 -24.22
CA THR A 88 5.30 9.15 -24.95
C THR A 88 6.62 8.67 -24.30
N THR A 89 7.41 8.00 -25.13
CA THR A 89 8.89 7.98 -25.26
C THR A 89 9.80 8.40 -24.08
N HIS A 90 10.68 7.44 -23.72
CA HIS A 90 11.79 7.48 -22.75
C HIS A 90 11.41 7.32 -21.26
N LEU A 91 11.75 6.13 -20.70
CA LEU A 91 11.29 5.52 -19.44
C LEU A 91 9.83 5.04 -19.50
N SER A 92 9.66 3.91 -20.20
CA SER A 92 8.40 3.28 -20.57
C SER A 92 7.48 2.94 -19.38
N PRO A 93 6.16 2.92 -19.64
CA PRO A 93 5.10 3.69 -18.99
C PRO A 93 4.87 3.33 -17.51
N THR A 94 4.14 4.20 -16.82
CA THR A 94 3.38 3.99 -15.59
C THR A 94 2.38 2.82 -15.72
N GLU A 95 2.88 1.62 -16.00
CA GLU A 95 2.12 0.38 -15.93
C GLU A 95 1.65 0.23 -14.47
N ALA A 96 0.36 -0.07 -14.30
CA ALA A 96 -0.31 -0.21 -13.02
C ALA A 96 0.31 -1.33 -12.17
N PHE A 97 1.40 -1.00 -11.49
CA PHE A 97 2.19 -1.97 -10.74
C PHE A 97 2.10 -1.73 -9.24
N CYS A 98 1.92 -2.82 -8.53
CA CYS A 98 2.42 -2.95 -7.17
C CYS A 98 3.83 -3.52 -7.27
N VAL A 99 4.85 -2.79 -6.83
CA VAL A 99 6.23 -3.27 -6.89
C VAL A 99 6.66 -3.80 -5.53
N PHE A 100 7.27 -4.97 -5.50
CA PHE A 100 7.68 -5.65 -4.29
C PHE A 100 9.20 -5.66 -4.14
N TYR A 101 9.64 -5.38 -2.92
CA TYR A 101 11.06 -5.36 -2.57
C TYR A 101 11.30 -6.21 -1.33
N HIS A 102 12.48 -6.81 -1.23
CA HIS A 102 12.98 -7.39 0.02
C HIS A 102 14.25 -6.68 0.47
N LEU A 103 14.51 -6.71 1.78
CA LEU A 103 15.74 -6.17 2.33
C LEU A 103 16.88 -7.18 2.14
N LYS A 104 17.96 -6.81 1.44
CA LYS A 104 19.11 -7.70 1.16
C LYS A 104 19.71 -8.31 2.43
N SER A 105 19.81 -7.54 3.51
CA SER A 105 20.37 -8.02 4.79
C SER A 105 19.39 -8.86 5.61
N ASN A 106 18.09 -8.78 5.33
CA ASN A 106 17.06 -9.59 5.98
C ASN A 106 15.87 -9.80 5.03
N PRO A 107 15.91 -10.84 4.17
CA PRO A 107 14.86 -11.12 3.19
C PRO A 107 13.46 -11.36 3.80
N SER A 108 13.36 -11.53 5.13
CA SER A 108 12.07 -11.64 5.82
C SER A 108 11.27 -10.34 5.94
N VAL A 109 11.88 -9.21 5.57
CA VAL A 109 11.20 -7.91 5.48
C VAL A 109 10.89 -7.61 4.03
N VAL A 110 9.60 -7.55 3.71
CA VAL A 110 9.09 -7.28 2.36
C VAL A 110 8.32 -5.97 2.33
N LEU A 111 8.59 -5.14 1.32
CA LEU A 111 7.89 -3.90 1.04
C LEU A 111 7.04 -4.04 -0.23
N CYS A 112 5.91 -3.35 -0.27
CA CYS A 112 5.10 -3.16 -1.46
C CYS A 112 4.83 -1.67 -1.68
N GLN A 113 5.18 -1.16 -2.85
CA GLN A 113 4.80 0.17 -3.32
C GLN A 113 3.67 0.03 -4.32
N CYS A 114 2.48 0.49 -3.95
CA CYS A 114 1.27 0.47 -4.78
C CYS A 114 0.92 1.90 -5.18
N SER A 115 1.47 2.36 -6.31
CA SER A 115 1.18 3.68 -6.87
C SER A 115 -0.02 3.69 -7.83
N CYS A 116 -0.68 2.54 -7.99
CA CYS A 116 -1.81 2.37 -8.90
C CYS A 116 -3.10 2.05 -8.15
N TYR A 117 -4.23 2.28 -8.83
CA TYR A 117 -5.54 1.87 -8.35
C TYR A 117 -5.76 0.38 -8.64
N VAL A 118 -6.18 -0.36 -7.60
CA VAL A 118 -6.58 -1.77 -7.68
C VAL A 118 -8.10 -1.86 -7.65
N ALA A 119 -8.69 -2.21 -8.78
CA ALA A 119 -10.14 -2.31 -8.92
C ALA A 119 -10.73 -3.33 -7.93
N GLU A 120 -11.96 -3.08 -7.47
CA GLU A 120 -12.63 -3.91 -6.46
C GLU A 120 -12.70 -5.40 -6.85
N ASP A 121 -12.94 -5.69 -8.14
CA ASP A 121 -12.99 -7.05 -8.70
C ASP A 121 -11.61 -7.75 -8.72
N GLN A 122 -10.52 -7.00 -8.56
CA GLN A 122 -9.15 -7.50 -8.55
C GLN A 122 -8.52 -7.60 -7.16
N GLN A 123 -9.08 -6.93 -6.16
CA GLN A 123 -8.46 -6.86 -4.82
C GLN A 123 -8.30 -8.23 -4.18
N TYR A 124 -9.31 -9.11 -4.29
CA TYR A 124 -9.21 -10.48 -3.76
C TYR A 124 -8.15 -11.30 -4.50
N GLN A 125 -8.13 -11.23 -5.84
CA GLN A 125 -7.13 -11.91 -6.64
C GLN A 125 -5.71 -11.42 -6.32
N TRP A 126 -5.53 -10.12 -6.12
CA TRP A 126 -4.27 -9.54 -5.68
C TRP A 126 -3.84 -10.11 -4.33
N LEU A 127 -4.76 -10.21 -3.36
CA LEU A 127 -4.48 -10.79 -2.05
C LEU A 127 -4.05 -12.25 -2.14
N GLU A 128 -4.76 -13.08 -2.90
CA GLU A 128 -4.37 -14.49 -3.09
C GLU A 128 -3.00 -14.62 -3.75
N LYS A 129 -2.70 -13.78 -4.75
CA LYS A 129 -1.40 -13.80 -5.40
C LYS A 129 -0.28 -13.31 -4.48
N VAL A 130 -0.52 -12.33 -3.63
CA VAL A 130 0.51 -11.79 -2.75
C VAL A 130 0.69 -12.64 -1.49
N PHE A 131 -0.39 -12.88 -0.74
CA PHE A 131 -0.36 -13.58 0.54
C PHE A 131 -0.41 -15.11 0.43
N GLY A 132 -0.93 -15.63 -0.68
CA GLY A 132 -1.18 -17.05 -0.87
C GLY A 132 -2.54 -17.51 -0.36
N SER A 133 -2.80 -18.81 -0.51
CA SER A 133 -4.05 -19.43 -0.06
C SER A 133 -4.00 -19.82 1.41
N CYS A 134 -2.81 -19.95 2.00
CA CYS A 134 -2.61 -20.25 3.42
C CYS A 134 -1.53 -19.35 4.02
N PRO A 135 -1.87 -18.09 4.38
CA PRO A 135 -0.89 -17.12 4.80
C PRO A 135 -0.31 -17.47 6.18
N ARG A 136 0.97 -17.13 6.37
CA ARG A 136 1.67 -17.36 7.64
C ARG A 136 1.14 -16.44 8.73
N LYS A 137 0.76 -17.03 9.87
CA LYS A 137 0.17 -16.30 11.01
C LYS A 137 1.19 -15.51 11.85
N ASN A 138 2.48 -15.83 11.74
CA ASN A 138 3.57 -15.20 12.49
C ASN A 138 4.15 -13.96 11.79
N MET A 139 3.42 -13.38 10.84
CA MET A 139 3.78 -12.16 10.13
C MET A 139 3.10 -10.93 10.74
N GLN A 140 3.77 -9.78 10.70
CA GLN A 140 3.19 -8.47 10.97
C GLN A 140 3.00 -7.69 9.67
N VAL A 141 1.80 -7.15 9.46
CA VAL A 141 1.45 -6.34 8.29
C VAL A 141 1.27 -4.87 8.68
N THR A 142 1.95 -3.95 7.99
CA THR A 142 1.75 -2.50 8.16
C THR A 142 1.26 -1.90 6.84
N ILE A 143 0.13 -1.22 6.86
CA ILE A 143 -0.50 -0.60 5.69
C ILE A 143 -0.44 0.92 5.86
N LEU A 144 0.05 1.64 4.86
CA LEU A 144 0.11 3.10 4.84
C LEU A 144 -0.73 3.61 3.66
N THR A 145 -1.65 4.53 3.90
CA THR A 145 -2.44 5.13 2.82
C THR A 145 -2.98 6.50 3.20
N CYS A 146 -3.44 7.26 2.20
CA CYS A 146 -4.08 8.56 2.38
C CYS A 146 -5.54 8.54 1.93
N ARG A 147 -6.36 9.39 2.53
CA ARG A 147 -7.72 9.72 2.08
C ARG A 147 -7.97 11.22 2.17
N HIS A 148 -8.95 11.66 1.40
CA HIS A 148 -9.34 13.05 1.45
C HIS A 148 -10.08 13.33 2.76
N VAL A 149 -9.86 14.49 3.36
CA VAL A 149 -10.49 14.87 4.63
C VAL A 149 -12.02 14.90 4.57
N THR A 150 -12.61 15.10 3.38
CA THR A 150 -14.08 15.03 3.20
C THR A 150 -14.67 13.65 3.47
N ASP A 151 -13.85 12.59 3.38
CA ASP A 151 -14.28 11.23 3.67
C ASP A 151 -14.31 10.94 5.18
N TYR A 152 -13.75 11.84 5.99
CA TYR A 152 -13.73 11.73 7.44
C TYR A 152 -15.03 12.25 8.05
N LYS A 153 -15.73 11.35 8.75
CA LYS A 153 -16.98 11.60 9.45
C LYS A 153 -16.68 11.93 10.91
N THR A 154 -16.92 13.17 11.28
CA THR A 154 -16.84 13.68 12.65
C THR A 154 -18.01 14.61 12.93
N SER A 155 -18.34 14.80 14.21
CA SER A 155 -19.31 15.82 14.65
C SER A 155 -18.75 17.24 14.59
N GLU A 156 -17.43 17.38 14.57
CA GLU A 156 -16.75 18.67 14.39
C GLU A 156 -16.87 19.14 12.93
N SER A 157 -16.86 20.45 12.69
CA SER A 157 -16.81 20.96 11.33
C SER A 157 -15.51 20.53 10.65
N THR A 158 -15.57 20.07 9.40
CA THR A 158 -14.36 19.70 8.65
C THR A 158 -13.38 20.86 8.49
N SER A 159 -13.86 22.10 8.52
CA SER A 159 -13.06 23.33 8.48
C SER A 159 -12.25 23.61 9.75
N SER A 160 -12.58 22.98 10.89
CA SER A 160 -11.81 23.12 12.13
C SER A 160 -10.76 22.03 12.31
N LEU A 161 -10.70 21.05 11.40
CA LEU A 161 -9.72 19.98 11.47
C LEU A 161 -8.36 20.46 10.96
N HIS A 162 -7.32 20.23 11.75
CA HIS A 162 -5.94 20.47 11.33
C HIS A 162 -5.46 19.32 10.43
N THR A 163 -5.54 19.50 9.11
CA THR A 163 -4.97 18.58 8.12
C THR A 163 -3.49 18.86 7.86
N PRO A 164 -2.69 17.84 7.50
CA PRO A 164 -3.00 16.41 7.52
C PRO A 164 -2.90 15.79 8.93
N PHE A 165 -3.68 14.73 9.18
CA PHE A 165 -3.61 13.98 10.45
C PHE A 165 -3.73 12.47 10.26
N LEU A 166 -3.14 11.70 11.19
CA LEU A 166 -3.15 10.24 11.17
C LEU A 166 -4.24 9.65 12.06
N LYS A 167 -4.91 8.61 11.54
CA LYS A 167 -5.74 7.66 12.28
C LYS A 167 -5.22 6.24 12.07
N ALA A 168 -5.51 5.35 13.01
CA ALA A 168 -5.11 3.95 12.90
C ALA A 168 -6.30 2.98 12.99
N LEU A 169 -6.26 1.91 12.19
CA LEU A 169 -7.07 0.71 12.42
C LEU A 169 -6.14 -0.48 12.61
N LYS A 170 -6.53 -1.43 13.45
CA LYS A 170 -5.71 -2.61 13.71
C LYS A 170 -6.56 -3.87 13.83
N THR A 171 -5.94 -5.01 13.54
CA THR A 171 -6.56 -6.31 13.79
C THR A 171 -6.54 -6.63 15.27
N GLN A 172 -7.41 -7.56 15.69
CA GLN A 172 -7.44 -8.03 17.09
C GLN A 172 -6.11 -8.66 17.54
N ASN A 173 -5.35 -9.21 16.60
CA ASN A 173 -4.06 -9.84 16.85
C ASN A 173 -2.91 -8.82 17.02
N PHE A 174 -3.13 -7.55 16.67
CA PHE A 174 -2.13 -6.50 16.84
C PHE A 174 -2.14 -5.95 18.26
N ARG A 175 -1.11 -6.31 19.03
CA ARG A 175 -1.01 -6.00 20.47
C ARG A 175 -0.38 -4.65 20.79
N GLU A 176 0.41 -4.11 19.88
CA GLU A 176 1.15 -2.87 20.12
C GLU A 176 0.21 -1.64 20.08
N PRO A 177 0.53 -0.57 20.84
CA PRO A 177 -0.18 0.69 20.72
C PRO A 177 0.18 1.39 19.40
N PRO A 178 -0.80 1.94 18.65
CA PRO A 178 -0.51 2.78 17.48
C PRO A 178 0.15 4.09 17.89
N CYS A 179 0.87 4.75 16.97
CA CYS A 179 1.46 6.07 17.20
C CYS A 179 0.45 7.24 17.09
N CYS A 180 -0.82 6.95 16.82
CA CYS A 180 -1.89 7.92 16.67
C CYS A 180 -3.22 7.33 17.20
N SER A 181 -4.26 8.17 17.26
CA SER A 181 -5.59 7.72 17.72
C SER A 181 -6.20 6.68 16.77
N LEU A 182 -7.00 5.77 17.33
CA LEU A 182 -7.74 4.80 16.54
C LEU A 182 -8.84 5.50 15.75
N LEU A 183 -9.15 4.97 14.55
CA LEU A 183 -10.24 5.44 13.73
C LEU A 183 -11.57 5.06 14.39
N GLU A 184 -12.34 6.08 14.74
CA GLU A 184 -13.63 5.97 15.40
C GLU A 184 -14.77 5.71 14.41
N GLN A 185 -15.84 5.07 14.90
CA GLN A 185 -17.08 4.96 14.14
C GLN A 185 -17.71 6.36 13.97
N PRO A 186 -18.36 6.67 12.83
CA PRO A 186 -18.78 5.78 11.74
C PRO A 186 -17.81 5.74 10.55
N ASN A 187 -16.54 6.11 10.75
CA ASN A 187 -15.55 6.08 9.68
C ASN A 187 -15.27 4.64 9.24
N ILE A 188 -15.12 4.47 7.93
CA ILE A 188 -14.90 3.19 7.29
C ILE A 188 -13.74 3.32 6.30
N VAL A 189 -12.99 2.24 6.14
CA VAL A 189 -11.90 2.16 5.17
C VAL A 189 -12.39 1.34 3.99
N HIS A 190 -12.01 1.77 2.79
CA HIS A 190 -12.38 1.15 1.52
C HIS A 190 -11.16 0.77 0.70
N ASP A 191 -11.41 0.12 -0.42
CA ASP A 191 -10.44 -0.34 -1.43
C ASP A 191 -9.39 -1.32 -0.87
N LEU A 192 -8.26 -1.44 -1.59
CA LEU A 192 -7.15 -2.32 -1.25
C LEU A 192 -6.71 -2.23 0.24
N PRO A 193 -6.57 -1.05 0.88
CA PRO A 193 -6.22 -0.99 2.30
C PRO A 193 -7.21 -1.75 3.20
N ALA A 194 -8.51 -1.65 2.91
CA ALA A 194 -9.56 -2.37 3.64
C ALA A 194 -9.52 -3.87 3.35
N ALA A 195 -9.31 -4.25 2.09
CA ALA A 195 -9.19 -5.64 1.67
C ALA A 195 -8.01 -6.33 2.38
N VAL A 196 -6.83 -5.70 2.40
CA VAL A 196 -5.63 -6.21 3.09
C VAL A 196 -5.88 -6.35 4.59
N LEU A 197 -6.45 -5.33 5.23
CA LEU A 197 -6.73 -5.37 6.67
C LEU A 197 -7.76 -6.46 7.02
N SER A 198 -8.81 -6.60 6.21
CA SER A 198 -9.86 -7.60 6.39
C SER A 198 -9.31 -9.02 6.20
N TYR A 199 -8.49 -9.23 5.17
CA TYR A 199 -7.79 -10.49 4.97
C TYR A 199 -6.94 -10.85 6.19
N CYS A 200 -6.17 -9.89 6.71
CA CYS A 200 -5.38 -10.10 7.93
C CYS A 200 -6.25 -10.45 9.14
N GLN A 201 -7.41 -9.80 9.28
CA GLN A 201 -8.35 -10.08 10.38
C GLN A 201 -8.92 -11.51 10.30
N VAL A 202 -9.33 -11.96 9.10
CA VAL A 202 -9.86 -13.32 8.87
C VAL A 202 -8.81 -14.39 9.18
N TRP A 203 -7.58 -14.17 8.71
CA TRP A 203 -6.49 -15.13 8.89
C TRP A 203 -5.75 -15.00 10.23
N LYS A 204 -6.22 -14.13 11.13
CA LYS A 204 -5.63 -13.86 12.45
C LYS A 204 -4.17 -13.39 12.37
N ILE A 205 -3.85 -12.60 11.34
CA ILE A 205 -2.54 -11.97 11.14
C ILE A 205 -2.51 -10.65 11.90
N SER A 206 -1.39 -10.36 12.56
CA SER A 206 -1.18 -9.09 13.26
C SER A 206 -1.01 -7.98 12.22
N ALA A 207 -1.95 -7.03 12.16
CA ALA A 207 -1.90 -5.97 11.18
C ALA A 207 -2.37 -4.62 11.72
N ILE A 208 -1.77 -3.56 11.20
CA ILE A 208 -2.11 -2.16 11.48
C ILE A 208 -2.14 -1.37 10.17
N LEU A 209 -3.16 -0.53 10.04
CA LEU A 209 -3.34 0.45 8.98
C LEU A 209 -3.16 1.84 9.57
N TYR A 210 -2.27 2.63 8.98
CA TYR A 210 -2.18 4.07 9.22
C TYR A 210 -2.79 4.82 8.03
N LEU A 211 -3.81 5.61 8.34
CA LEU A 211 -4.60 6.37 7.40
C LEU A 211 -4.35 7.87 7.63
N CYS A 212 -3.77 8.53 6.64
CA CYS A 212 -3.56 9.98 6.65
C CYS A 212 -4.74 10.67 5.97
N TYR A 213 -5.49 11.46 6.72
CA TYR A 213 -6.50 12.36 6.15
C TYR A 213 -5.84 13.68 5.78
N THR A 214 -6.01 14.08 4.52
CA THR A 214 -5.42 15.29 3.94
C THR A 214 -6.42 15.99 3.04
N ASP A 215 -6.32 17.30 2.91
CA ASP A 215 -7.03 18.13 1.94
C ASP A 215 -6.32 18.16 0.57
N VAL A 216 -5.10 17.62 0.48
CA VAL A 216 -4.31 17.52 -0.76
C VAL A 216 -4.03 16.06 -1.09
N MET A 217 -4.78 15.50 -2.05
CA MET A 217 -4.56 14.12 -2.51
C MET A 217 -3.41 13.98 -3.51
N LYS A 218 -2.95 15.11 -4.09
CA LYS A 218 -1.72 15.13 -4.88
C LYS A 218 -0.51 14.88 -3.98
N LEU A 219 0.60 14.51 -4.60
CA LEU A 219 1.85 14.34 -3.87
C LEU A 219 2.28 15.69 -3.30
N ASP A 220 2.48 15.78 -1.99
CA ASP A 220 2.95 17.00 -1.32
C ASP A 220 3.82 16.68 -0.10
N LEU A 221 4.69 17.62 0.27
CA LEU A 221 5.63 17.43 1.37
C LEU A 221 4.92 17.27 2.72
N ILE A 222 3.87 18.06 2.98
CA ILE A 222 3.21 18.14 4.29
C ILE A 222 2.51 16.80 4.60
N THR A 223 1.76 16.25 3.63
CA THR A 223 1.09 14.95 3.75
C THR A 223 2.09 13.81 3.92
N VAL A 224 3.21 13.83 3.19
CA VAL A 224 4.26 12.81 3.37
C VAL A 224 4.87 12.89 4.77
N GLU A 225 5.15 14.08 5.27
CA GLU A 225 5.71 14.27 6.60
C GLU A 225 4.75 13.88 7.73
N ALA A 226 3.44 13.90 7.49
CA ALA A 226 2.43 13.43 8.44
C ALA A 226 2.64 11.97 8.88
N PHE A 227 3.30 11.15 8.05
CA PHE A 227 3.64 9.75 8.39
C PHE A 227 4.87 9.60 9.28
N LYS A 228 5.64 10.66 9.56
CA LYS A 228 6.85 10.60 10.41
C LYS A 228 6.65 9.89 11.76
N PRO A 229 5.51 10.04 12.49
CA PRO A 229 5.29 9.31 13.73
C PRO A 229 5.40 7.78 13.57
N VAL A 230 5.05 7.24 12.40
CA VAL A 230 5.12 5.80 12.11
C VAL A 230 6.57 5.28 12.10
N LEU A 231 7.57 6.14 11.86
CA LEU A 231 9.00 5.78 11.93
C LEU A 231 9.41 5.29 13.33
N SER A 232 8.71 5.71 14.38
CA SER A 232 8.97 5.28 15.75
C SER A 232 8.33 3.92 16.08
N SER A 233 7.45 3.40 15.22
CA SER A 233 6.80 2.10 15.42
C SER A 233 7.81 0.95 15.33
N ARG A 234 7.55 -0.15 16.03
CA ARG A 234 8.45 -1.32 16.03
C ARG A 234 8.63 -1.95 14.65
N SER A 235 7.62 -1.84 13.77
CA SER A 235 7.69 -2.37 12.42
C SER A 235 8.75 -1.64 11.60
N LEU A 236 8.82 -0.30 11.71
CA LEU A 236 9.69 0.55 10.90
C LEU A 236 10.99 1.01 11.58
N LYS A 237 11.03 1.12 12.91
CA LYS A 237 12.17 1.71 13.67
C LYS A 237 13.53 1.11 13.31
N SER A 238 13.59 -0.20 13.05
CA SER A 238 14.82 -0.90 12.68
C SER A 238 15.26 -0.68 11.22
N LEU A 239 14.38 -0.11 10.39
CA LEU A 239 14.60 0.10 8.95
C LEU A 239 15.00 1.55 8.64
N VAL A 240 14.66 2.49 9.52
CA VAL A 240 14.97 3.91 9.34
C VAL A 240 16.47 4.14 9.43
N LYS A 241 17.02 4.89 8.46
CA LYS A 241 18.41 5.36 8.47
C LYS A 241 18.44 6.85 8.15
N ASN A 242 19.16 7.63 8.96
CA ASN A 242 19.47 9.06 8.74
C ASN A 242 18.29 9.95 8.29
N ILE A 243 17.42 10.32 9.23
CA ILE A 243 16.23 11.18 9.02
C ILE A 243 16.54 12.52 8.29
N PRO A 244 17.64 13.24 8.59
CA PRO A 244 17.93 14.50 7.89
C PRO A 244 18.15 14.30 6.38
N GLN A 245 18.89 13.25 5.99
CA GLN A 245 19.13 12.91 4.59
C GLN A 245 17.85 12.49 3.87
N SER A 246 16.98 11.74 4.55
CA SER A 246 15.67 11.35 4.01
C SER A 246 14.78 12.55 3.68
N THR A 247 14.86 13.61 4.47
CA THR A 247 14.09 14.85 4.23
C THR A 247 14.59 15.59 3.00
N GLU A 248 15.91 15.59 2.76
CA GLU A 248 16.50 16.17 1.54
C GLU A 248 16.10 15.38 0.28
N ILE A 249 16.08 14.04 0.36
CA ILE A 249 15.66 13.19 -0.75
C ILE A 249 14.19 13.37 -1.06
N LEU A 250 13.35 13.50 -0.04
CA LEU A 250 11.96 13.83 -0.23
C LEU A 250 11.79 15.14 -0.99
N LYS A 251 12.52 16.20 -0.61
CA LYS A 251 12.51 17.47 -1.34
C LYS A 251 12.93 17.30 -2.80
N LYS A 252 13.99 16.53 -3.07
CA LYS A 252 14.44 16.24 -4.45
C LYS A 252 13.37 15.50 -5.27
N LEU A 253 12.71 14.50 -4.69
CA LEU A 253 11.61 13.77 -5.34
C LEU A 253 10.43 14.69 -5.68
N MET A 254 10.11 15.65 -4.80
CA MET A 254 9.05 16.64 -5.06
C MET A 254 9.40 17.54 -6.25
N THR A 255 10.62 18.09 -6.28
CA THR A 255 11.08 18.95 -7.38
C THR A 255 11.07 18.22 -8.73
N THR A 256 11.44 16.93 -8.78
CA THR A 256 11.36 16.16 -10.03
C THR A 256 9.92 15.98 -10.53
N ASN A 257 8.96 15.73 -9.64
CA ASN A 257 7.57 15.58 -10.01
C ASN A 257 6.92 16.90 -10.47
N GLU A 258 7.29 18.04 -9.88
CA GLU A 258 6.84 19.37 -10.33
C GLU A 258 7.32 19.67 -11.76
N ILE A 259 8.57 19.35 -12.09
CA ILE A 259 9.13 19.54 -13.44
C ILE A 259 8.38 18.69 -14.48
N GLN A 260 8.04 17.44 -14.14
CA GLN A 260 7.28 16.56 -15.04
C GLN A 260 5.80 16.95 -15.20
N SER A 261 5.26 17.73 -14.26
CA SER A 261 3.85 18.15 -14.27
C SER A 261 3.61 19.48 -14.99
N ASN A 262 4.67 20.20 -15.38
CA ASN A 262 4.57 21.48 -16.06
C ASN A 262 4.42 21.29 -17.57
N ILE A 263 3.23 21.61 -18.10
CA ILE A 263 2.85 21.50 -19.52
C ILE A 263 3.46 22.62 -20.40
N TYR A 264 4.31 23.49 -19.82
CA TYR A 264 4.95 24.62 -20.52
C TYR A 264 6.46 24.42 -20.67
N THR A 265 6.89 23.30 -21.25
CA THR A 265 8.29 23.11 -21.69
C THR A 265 8.29 22.32 -22.99
#